data_AF-A0A815Z3L0-F1
#
_entry.id   AF-A0A815Z3L0-F1
#
_cell.length_a   1.000
_cell.length_b   1.000
_cell.length_c   1.000
_cell.angle_alpha   90.00
_cell.angle_beta   90.00
_cell.angle_gamma   90.00
#
_symmetry.space_group_name_H-M   'P 1'
#
loop_
_entity.id
_entity.type
_entity.pdbx_description
1 polymer ?
#
loop_
_entity_poly.entity_id
_entity_poly.type
_entity_poly.pdbx_seq_one_letter_code
_entity_poly.pdbx_strand_id
1 'polypeptide(L)'
;MKIIILLCYFLTTTSFQGEHFALSGQGNRFQPIDNIQLLSNFSNVDVTASCAMYCLQNTFCRTFDFDSISHQCHLYEGSVDTGMIIPANSSNIVGWIEIIPSMFHLYNASADQCKDNRYLSSDIVSNRCQCPDRTFWNGSMCLNQRFIGDTCQENNWCRNDLNIGCILSICSISPTTTISSTTTTATCTTLINYNDIENQTNTSGDIPNGYKNLLWTNAEYINVSSTPIDSGYRSAVSNGVFVMQNKNNNNITISTANGTRFSFDSLLLYSAWYDSLSVRVVTYRTGQFTSSGTFTTKFRIGLRISCNFCTNSDTMTFEITNGIMNNSRTQNTTQFLMKLPPFDAELNSKSNGVIFMDGTYLKVFAIPIETVHLFRDIESARIAFNSNGSLFYNLRYFEQVYWDDLKPFLNGNCSSSIEIVRRLINFYYMVTCHELSHNIDSNHDLNFINRLERVSARFMDQRDSFISTFGFQ
;
A
#
# COMPACT_ATOMS: atom_id res chain seq x y z
N MET A 1 23.42 15.44 -27.16
CA MET A 1 22.84 16.80 -27.11
C MET A 1 22.37 17.01 -25.68
N LYS A 2 22.99 17.91 -24.89
CA LYS A 2 22.50 18.22 -23.54
C LYS A 2 21.25 19.08 -23.69
N ILE A 3 20.08 18.45 -23.80
CA ILE A 3 18.81 19.17 -23.69
C ILE A 3 18.63 19.44 -22.20
N ILE A 4 18.82 20.69 -21.79
CA ILE A 4 18.31 21.15 -20.50
C ILE A 4 16.80 21.23 -20.68
N ILE A 5 16.09 20.15 -20.33
CA ILE A 5 14.65 20.22 -20.16
C ILE A 5 14.45 21.01 -18.86
N LEU A 6 14.27 22.32 -18.98
CA LEU A 6 13.82 23.15 -17.88
C LEU A 6 12.33 22.84 -17.65
N LEU A 7 12.05 21.73 -17.00
CA LEU A 7 10.72 21.41 -16.49
C LEU A 7 10.43 22.38 -15.34
N CYS A 8 9.90 23.55 -15.68
CA CYS A 8 9.29 24.45 -14.71
C CYS A 8 7.99 23.81 -14.19
N TYR A 9 8.12 22.91 -13.23
CA TYR A 9 7.04 22.53 -12.32
C TYR A 9 7.49 23.01 -10.94
N PHE A 10 6.80 24.00 -10.37
CA PHE A 10 7.23 24.70 -9.16
C PHE A 10 6.58 24.07 -7.92
N LEU A 11 7.34 23.25 -7.18
CA LEU A 11 7.02 22.91 -5.79
C LEU A 11 7.99 23.62 -4.85
N THR A 12 7.43 24.48 -3.99
CA THR A 12 8.16 25.23 -2.96
C THR A 12 8.03 24.51 -1.61
N THR A 13 8.97 23.61 -1.30
CA THR A 13 9.60 23.48 0.02
C THR A 13 10.87 22.62 -0.11
N THR A 14 11.97 23.13 0.45
CA THR A 14 13.32 22.53 0.61
C THR A 14 13.96 21.90 -0.64
N SER A 15 14.73 22.72 -1.36
CA SER A 15 15.86 22.30 -2.22
C SER A 15 15.60 21.12 -3.19
N PHE A 16 14.65 21.27 -4.12
CA PHE A 16 14.71 20.46 -5.33
C PHE A 16 15.89 20.99 -6.17
N GLN A 17 17.04 20.32 -6.09
CA GLN A 17 18.05 20.46 -7.13
C GLN A 17 17.42 19.88 -8.40
N GLY A 18 17.32 20.66 -9.47
CA GLY A 18 16.72 20.19 -10.72
C GLY A 18 17.36 18.85 -11.11
N GLU A 19 16.56 17.79 -11.18
CA GLU A 19 17.10 16.48 -11.55
C GLU A 19 17.50 16.55 -13.02
N HIS A 20 18.79 16.33 -13.26
CA HIS A 20 19.36 16.37 -14.60
C HIS A 20 19.13 15.02 -15.27
N PHE A 21 18.23 14.98 -16.24
CA PHE A 21 18.17 13.87 -17.19
C PHE A 21 19.14 14.12 -18.32
N ALA A 22 19.95 13.13 -18.62
CA ALA A 22 20.64 13.05 -19.89
C ALA A 22 19.85 12.14 -20.83
N LEU A 23 19.75 12.54 -22.10
CA LEU A 23 19.08 11.78 -23.15
C LEU A 23 20.09 11.37 -24.22
N SER A 24 19.95 10.15 -24.71
CA SER A 24 20.67 9.68 -25.90
C SER A 24 20.16 10.41 -27.16
N GLY A 25 20.85 10.21 -28.28
CA GLY A 25 20.21 10.45 -29.58
C GLY A 25 19.04 9.49 -29.80
N GLN A 26 18.16 9.83 -30.73
CA GLN A 26 17.20 8.88 -31.30
C GLN A 26 17.92 7.67 -31.91
N GLY A 27 17.23 6.53 -31.99
CA GLY A 27 17.83 5.32 -32.54
C GLY A 27 18.56 4.45 -31.53
N ASN A 28 18.28 4.58 -30.23
CA ASN A 28 19.01 3.85 -29.19
C ASN A 28 18.06 3.20 -28.17
N ARG A 29 18.44 2.02 -27.68
CA ARG A 29 17.78 1.34 -26.55
C ARG A 29 18.79 1.05 -25.44
N PHE A 30 18.29 0.90 -24.22
CA PHE A 30 19.12 0.43 -23.12
C PHE A 30 19.13 -1.10 -23.09
N GLN A 31 20.31 -1.68 -22.98
CA GLN A 31 20.52 -3.10 -22.78
C GLN A 31 21.15 -3.28 -21.40
N PRO A 32 20.38 -3.70 -20.39
CA PRO A 32 20.94 -4.04 -19.09
C PRO A 32 21.85 -5.27 -19.20
N ILE A 33 22.74 -5.45 -18.23
CA ILE A 33 23.66 -6.61 -18.18
C ILE A 33 22.89 -7.93 -18.04
N ASP A 34 21.71 -7.88 -17.42
CA ASP A 34 20.80 -9.00 -17.22
C ASP A 34 19.34 -8.55 -17.25
N ASN A 35 18.42 -9.52 -17.24
CA ASN A 35 16.99 -9.25 -17.26
C ASN A 35 16.42 -8.84 -15.89
N ILE A 36 17.20 -8.92 -14.81
CA ILE A 36 16.75 -8.63 -13.44
C ILE A 36 16.61 -7.12 -13.25
N GLN A 37 17.37 -6.33 -14.01
CA GLN A 37 17.33 -4.87 -13.92
C GLN A 37 16.08 -4.22 -14.53
N LEU A 38 15.21 -4.95 -15.25
CA LEU A 38 13.95 -4.39 -15.76
C LEU A 38 12.97 -4.23 -14.59
N LEU A 39 12.66 -2.99 -14.23
CA LEU A 39 11.78 -2.65 -13.11
C LEU A 39 10.31 -2.68 -13.51
N SER A 40 9.97 -2.10 -14.66
CA SER A 40 8.58 -1.92 -15.10
C SER A 40 8.49 -1.70 -16.60
N ASN A 41 7.36 -2.06 -17.19
CA ASN A 41 7.01 -1.78 -18.57
C ASN A 41 5.64 -1.09 -18.62
N PHE A 42 5.58 0.08 -19.26
CA PHE A 42 4.37 0.87 -19.42
C PHE A 42 4.00 0.99 -20.90
N SER A 43 2.73 0.74 -21.21
CA SER A 43 2.13 0.96 -22.52
C SER A 43 1.32 2.26 -22.56
N ASN A 44 1.08 2.80 -23.76
CA ASN A 44 0.31 4.03 -23.99
C ASN A 44 0.97 5.26 -23.33
N VAL A 45 2.30 5.32 -23.38
CA VAL A 45 3.07 6.49 -22.94
C VAL A 45 3.23 7.44 -24.12
N ASP A 46 2.67 8.65 -24.02
CA ASP A 46 2.59 9.57 -25.17
C ASP A 46 3.92 10.27 -25.48
N VAL A 47 4.69 10.60 -24.44
CA VAL A 47 5.91 11.41 -24.57
C VAL A 47 7.03 10.92 -23.66
N THR A 48 8.27 11.13 -24.09
CA THR A 48 9.49 10.77 -23.33
C THR A 48 9.48 11.36 -21.92
N ALA A 49 8.93 12.56 -21.75
CA ALA A 49 8.82 13.21 -20.44
C ALA A 49 7.99 12.38 -19.44
N SER A 50 6.90 11.74 -19.88
CA SER A 50 6.09 10.86 -19.03
C SER A 50 6.89 9.64 -18.59
N CYS A 51 7.71 9.07 -19.47
CA CYS A 51 8.60 7.95 -19.13
C CYS A 51 9.66 8.36 -18.09
N ALA A 52 10.24 9.56 -18.24
CA ALA A 52 11.15 10.13 -17.25
C ALA A 52 10.45 10.33 -15.89
N MET A 53 9.19 10.79 -15.88
CA MET A 53 8.40 10.95 -14.64
C MET A 53 8.14 9.60 -13.96
N TYR A 54 7.81 8.54 -14.71
CA TYR A 54 7.69 7.20 -14.13
C TYR A 54 9.01 6.73 -13.51
N CYS A 55 10.15 7.04 -14.14
CA CYS A 55 11.46 6.78 -13.56
C CYS A 55 11.67 7.58 -12.25
N LEU A 56 11.35 8.87 -12.22
CA LEU A 56 11.43 9.74 -11.02
C LEU A 56 10.55 9.28 -9.86
N GLN A 57 9.46 8.58 -10.14
CA GLN A 57 8.57 8.07 -9.09
C GLN A 57 9.06 6.72 -8.52
N ASN A 58 9.87 5.97 -9.26
CA ASN A 58 10.44 4.70 -8.81
C ASN A 58 11.86 4.91 -8.29
N THR A 59 12.08 4.88 -6.96
CA THR A 59 13.38 5.18 -6.31
C THR A 59 14.55 4.33 -6.80
N PHE A 60 14.30 3.15 -7.36
CA PHE A 60 15.32 2.27 -7.94
C PHE A 60 15.64 2.57 -9.40
N CYS A 61 14.77 3.30 -10.11
CA CYS A 61 15.01 3.61 -11.52
C CYS A 61 16.20 4.56 -11.69
N ARG A 62 17.06 4.23 -12.67
CA ARG A 62 18.25 5.01 -13.05
C ARG A 62 18.27 5.33 -14.52
N THR A 63 17.78 4.40 -15.35
CA THR A 63 17.70 4.54 -16.80
C THR A 63 16.30 4.15 -17.26
N PHE A 64 15.82 4.77 -18.32
CA PHE A 64 14.60 4.38 -19.00
C PHE A 64 14.85 4.37 -20.51
N ASP A 65 14.08 3.57 -21.25
CA ASP A 65 13.96 3.72 -22.69
C ASP A 65 12.50 3.99 -23.07
N PHE A 66 12.33 4.77 -24.13
CA PHE A 66 11.02 5.16 -24.62
C PHE A 66 10.98 4.99 -26.14
N ASP A 67 9.98 4.27 -26.63
CA ASP A 67 9.71 4.12 -28.06
C ASP A 67 8.48 4.95 -28.45
N SER A 68 8.72 6.01 -29.23
CA SER A 68 7.65 6.92 -29.66
C SER A 68 6.66 6.31 -30.67
N ILE A 69 6.97 5.16 -31.30
CA ILE A 69 6.06 4.50 -32.25
C ILE A 69 5.15 3.51 -31.52
N SER A 70 5.72 2.68 -30.64
CA SER A 70 4.94 1.68 -29.91
C SER A 70 4.32 2.23 -28.61
N HIS A 71 4.63 3.49 -28.25
CA HIS A 71 4.20 4.12 -27.01
C HIS A 71 4.56 3.28 -25.77
N GLN A 72 5.72 2.60 -25.83
CA GLN A 72 6.24 1.77 -24.73
C GLN A 72 7.34 2.53 -23.98
N CYS A 73 7.36 2.35 -22.67
CA CYS A 73 8.35 2.89 -21.76
C CYS A 73 8.83 1.77 -20.84
N HIS A 74 10.13 1.46 -20.86
CA HIS A 74 10.73 0.52 -19.91
C HIS A 74 11.61 1.26 -18.92
N LEU A 75 11.49 0.91 -17.65
CA LEU A 75 12.29 1.44 -16.56
C LEU A 75 13.32 0.42 -16.12
N TYR A 76 14.56 0.87 -15.90
CA TYR A 76 15.68 0.02 -15.52
C TYR A 76 16.36 0.51 -14.24
N GLU A 77 16.75 -0.45 -13.40
CA GLU A 77 17.60 -0.23 -12.23
C GLU A 77 19.03 0.15 -12.65
N GLY A 78 19.49 -0.40 -13.77
CA GLY A 78 20.82 -0.15 -14.31
C GLY A 78 21.06 1.31 -14.68
N SER A 79 22.26 1.80 -14.40
CA SER A 79 22.80 3.02 -15.00
C SER A 79 23.55 2.68 -16.29
N VAL A 80 23.93 3.72 -17.02
CA VAL A 80 24.80 3.63 -18.20
C VAL A 80 26.18 3.00 -17.91
N ASP A 81 26.60 2.93 -16.64
CA ASP A 81 27.86 2.29 -16.24
C ASP A 81 27.71 0.79 -15.98
N THR A 82 26.47 0.32 -15.75
CA THR A 82 26.13 -1.09 -15.48
C THR A 82 25.42 -1.79 -16.64
N GLY A 83 25.29 -1.10 -17.78
CA GLY A 83 24.63 -1.60 -18.99
C GLY A 83 25.22 -0.95 -20.23
N MET A 84 24.56 -1.11 -21.37
CA MET A 84 25.00 -0.51 -22.63
C MET A 84 23.85 0.19 -23.33
N ILE A 85 24.14 1.36 -23.91
CA ILE A 85 23.26 1.98 -24.89
C ILE A 85 23.62 1.39 -26.26
N ILE A 86 22.69 0.66 -26.87
CA ILE A 86 22.90 0.00 -28.15
C ILE A 86 21.99 0.60 -29.24
N PRO A 87 22.40 0.58 -30.51
CA PRO A 87 21.56 1.02 -31.62
C PRO A 87 20.22 0.25 -31.65
N ALA A 88 19.14 0.95 -31.98
CA ALA A 88 17.77 0.45 -32.08
C ALA A 88 17.01 1.15 -33.22
N ASN A 89 15.68 1.01 -33.26
CA ASN A 89 14.85 1.75 -34.22
C ASN A 89 14.94 3.25 -33.95
N SER A 90 14.80 4.05 -35.01
CA SER A 90 14.92 5.51 -34.95
C SER A 90 13.93 6.20 -33.99
N SER A 91 12.89 5.51 -33.52
CA SER A 91 11.92 6.01 -32.55
C SER A 91 12.33 5.87 -31.09
N ASN A 92 13.36 5.06 -30.79
CA ASN A 92 13.79 4.83 -29.41
C ASN A 92 14.71 5.94 -28.91
N ILE A 93 14.48 6.38 -27.67
CA ILE A 93 15.33 7.30 -26.91
C ILE A 93 15.60 6.67 -25.54
N VAL A 94 16.86 6.70 -25.10
CA VAL A 94 17.26 6.32 -23.74
C VAL A 94 17.45 7.59 -22.92
N GLY A 95 16.89 7.62 -21.72
CA GLY A 95 17.17 8.66 -20.73
C GLY A 95 17.71 8.09 -19.44
N TRP A 96 18.56 8.82 -18.74
CA TRP A 96 19.09 8.41 -17.44
C TRP A 96 19.26 9.60 -16.50
N ILE A 97 19.18 9.31 -15.20
CA ILE A 97 19.38 10.27 -14.12
C ILE A 97 20.89 10.50 -13.96
N GLU A 98 21.35 11.73 -14.12
CA GLU A 98 22.76 12.10 -13.89
C GLU A 98 23.00 12.23 -12.38
N ILE A 99 23.60 11.18 -11.81
CA ILE A 99 23.94 11.13 -10.38
C ILE A 99 25.26 11.87 -10.15
N ILE A 100 25.23 12.91 -9.30
CA ILE A 100 26.43 13.70 -8.95
C ILE A 100 26.67 13.70 -7.43
N PRO A 101 27.94 13.79 -6.97
CA PRO A 101 28.27 13.73 -5.54
C PRO A 101 27.53 14.72 -4.63
N SER A 102 27.20 15.92 -5.12
CA SER A 102 26.51 16.95 -4.33
C SER A 102 25.10 16.53 -3.87
N MET A 103 24.47 15.56 -4.55
CA MET A 103 23.15 15.03 -4.18
C MET A 103 23.18 14.20 -2.89
N PHE A 104 24.35 13.73 -2.44
CA PHE A 104 24.51 12.82 -1.30
C PHE A 104 25.06 13.51 -0.04
N HIS A 105 24.94 14.83 0.07
CA HIS A 105 25.44 15.58 1.22
C HIS A 105 24.79 15.19 2.57
N LEU A 106 23.66 14.47 2.53
CA LEU A 106 22.97 13.93 3.71
C LEU A 106 23.39 12.49 4.05
N TYR A 107 24.35 11.88 3.34
CA TYR A 107 24.82 10.55 3.70
C TYR A 107 25.35 10.54 5.14
N ASN A 108 24.96 9.54 5.94
CA ASN A 108 25.29 9.41 7.36
C ASN A 108 24.68 10.49 8.29
N ALA A 109 23.78 11.34 7.77
CA ALA A 109 22.98 12.27 8.57
C ALA A 109 21.88 11.52 9.37
N SER A 110 21.12 12.23 10.20
CA SER A 110 19.99 11.62 10.93
C SER A 110 18.93 11.10 9.96
N ALA A 111 18.37 9.91 10.21
CA ALA A 111 17.38 9.27 9.34
C ALA A 111 16.20 10.19 8.96
N ASP A 112 15.78 11.08 9.86
CA ASP A 112 14.70 12.05 9.60
C ASP A 112 15.04 13.05 8.48
N GLN A 113 16.32 13.28 8.17
CA GLN A 113 16.75 14.28 7.19
C GLN A 113 16.67 13.79 5.75
N CYS A 114 16.62 12.47 5.52
CA CYS A 114 16.56 11.87 4.18
C CYS A 114 15.24 11.14 3.90
N LYS A 115 14.19 11.33 4.72
CA LYS A 115 12.88 10.68 4.50
C LYS A 115 12.31 10.94 3.09
N ASP A 116 12.55 12.15 2.57
CA ASP A 116 12.07 12.58 1.26
C ASP A 116 13.19 12.58 0.20
N ASN A 117 14.34 11.97 0.50
CA ASN A 117 15.48 11.94 -0.41
C ASN A 117 15.43 10.67 -1.28
N ARG A 118 15.38 10.83 -2.60
CA ARG A 118 15.39 9.70 -3.55
C ARG A 118 16.71 8.92 -3.57
N TYR A 119 17.82 9.58 -3.26
CA TYR A 119 19.18 9.07 -3.38
C TYR A 119 19.70 8.40 -2.10
N LEU A 120 18.99 8.56 -0.98
CA LEU A 120 19.36 8.06 0.34
C LEU A 120 18.14 7.45 1.02
N SER A 121 18.30 6.30 1.68
CA SER A 121 17.26 5.67 2.48
C SER A 121 17.47 5.91 3.97
N SER A 122 16.39 6.01 4.73
CA SER A 122 16.44 6.02 6.19
C SER A 122 16.62 4.60 6.71
N ASP A 123 17.81 4.24 7.21
CA ASP A 123 18.02 2.96 7.87
C ASP A 123 17.51 3.02 9.32
N ILE A 124 16.49 2.20 9.60
CA ILE A 124 15.82 2.12 10.91
C ILE A 124 16.77 1.56 11.97
N VAL A 125 17.73 0.71 11.59
CA VAL A 125 18.64 0.05 12.54
C VAL A 125 19.73 1.02 13.01
N SER A 126 20.40 1.69 12.08
CA SER A 126 21.42 2.69 12.44
C SER A 126 20.85 4.05 12.81
N ASN A 127 19.58 4.31 12.49
CA ASN A 127 18.94 5.63 12.56
C ASN A 127 19.71 6.70 11.76
N ARG A 128 20.27 6.31 10.61
CA ARG A 128 21.04 7.20 9.73
C ARG A 128 20.61 7.08 8.27
N CYS A 129 20.89 8.13 7.51
CA CYS A 129 20.76 8.12 6.07
C CYS A 129 21.85 7.24 5.45
N GLN A 130 21.44 6.24 4.68
CA GLN A 130 22.31 5.30 4.00
C GLN A 130 22.00 5.24 2.51
N CYS A 131 22.80 4.48 1.78
CA CYS A 131 22.49 4.18 0.39
C CYS A 131 21.23 3.31 0.28
N PRO A 132 20.33 3.57 -0.68
CA PRO A 132 19.17 2.73 -0.94
C PRO A 132 19.55 1.28 -1.20
N ASP A 133 18.59 0.36 -1.04
CA ASP A 133 18.80 -1.04 -1.36
C ASP A 133 19.36 -1.22 -2.78
N ARG A 134 20.24 -2.22 -2.94
CA ARG A 134 20.97 -2.52 -4.19
C ARG A 134 21.94 -1.44 -4.67
N THR A 135 22.28 -0.51 -3.80
CA THR A 135 23.36 0.45 -4.03
C THR A 135 24.42 0.36 -2.92
N PHE A 136 25.61 0.93 -3.17
CA PHE A 136 26.69 0.98 -2.20
C PHE A 136 27.35 2.35 -2.18
N TRP A 137 27.88 2.72 -1.02
CA TRP A 137 28.62 3.97 -0.86
C TRP A 137 30.06 3.82 -1.37
N ASN A 138 30.45 4.61 -2.37
CA ASN A 138 31.81 4.57 -2.91
C ASN A 138 32.78 5.56 -2.23
N GLY A 139 32.36 6.22 -1.15
CA GLY A 139 33.09 7.32 -0.51
C GLY A 139 32.57 8.72 -0.87
N SER A 140 31.78 8.85 -1.95
CA SER A 140 31.27 10.14 -2.45
C SER A 140 29.79 10.14 -2.84
N MET A 141 29.27 9.02 -3.32
CA MET A 141 27.89 8.85 -3.74
C MET A 141 27.47 7.38 -3.66
N CYS A 142 26.16 7.14 -3.70
CA CYS A 142 25.63 5.80 -3.81
C CYS A 142 25.61 5.37 -5.28
N LEU A 143 26.30 4.27 -5.58
CA LEU A 143 26.35 3.66 -6.90
C LEU A 143 25.60 2.33 -6.89
N ASN A 144 25.10 1.89 -8.04
CA ASN A 144 24.50 0.58 -8.18
C ASN A 144 25.50 -0.52 -7.78
N GLN A 145 25.01 -1.52 -7.05
CA GLN A 145 25.78 -2.72 -6.77
C GLN A 145 26.20 -3.42 -8.07
N ARG A 146 27.37 -4.04 -8.00
CA ARG A 146 28.13 -4.59 -9.11
C ARG A 146 27.78 -6.06 -9.36
N PHE A 147 27.96 -6.48 -10.61
CA PHE A 147 27.61 -7.82 -11.07
C PHE A 147 28.84 -8.73 -11.14
N ILE A 148 28.64 -9.99 -11.50
CA ILE A 148 29.72 -10.98 -11.59
C ILE A 148 30.80 -10.47 -12.57
N GLY A 149 32.06 -10.51 -12.13
CA GLY A 149 33.23 -10.10 -12.91
C GLY A 149 33.68 -8.65 -12.68
N ASP A 150 32.86 -7.81 -12.07
CA ASP A 150 33.22 -6.43 -11.76
C ASP A 150 34.21 -6.36 -10.58
N THR A 151 35.06 -5.32 -10.56
CA THR A 151 35.98 -5.09 -9.44
C THR A 151 35.24 -4.61 -8.19
N CYS A 152 35.68 -5.00 -7.00
CA CYS A 152 35.05 -4.60 -5.74
C CYS A 152 36.08 -4.43 -4.62
N GLN A 153 35.73 -3.65 -3.61
CA GLN A 153 36.54 -3.48 -2.39
C GLN A 153 35.88 -4.14 -1.17
N GLU A 154 34.56 -4.10 -1.09
CA GLU A 154 33.79 -4.65 0.04
C GLU A 154 32.64 -5.52 -0.49
N ASN A 155 32.14 -6.44 0.33
CA ASN A 155 31.06 -7.37 -0.06
C ASN A 155 29.77 -6.65 -0.45
N ASN A 156 29.43 -5.57 0.24
CA ASN A 156 28.26 -4.73 -0.06
C ASN A 156 28.35 -3.99 -1.41
N TRP A 157 29.49 -4.02 -2.10
CA TRP A 157 29.60 -3.47 -3.46
C TRP A 157 28.99 -4.40 -4.50
N CYS A 158 28.81 -5.68 -4.19
CA CYS A 158 28.26 -6.67 -5.11
C CYS A 158 26.77 -6.90 -4.83
N ARG A 159 26.04 -7.43 -5.83
CA ARG A 159 24.62 -7.78 -5.75
C ARG A 159 24.37 -8.96 -4.79
N ASN A 160 24.29 -8.64 -3.51
CA ASN A 160 24.06 -9.63 -2.44
C ASN A 160 22.73 -10.37 -2.59
N ASP A 161 21.70 -9.71 -3.16
CA ASP A 161 20.40 -10.31 -3.47
C ASP A 161 20.49 -11.44 -4.51
N LEU A 162 21.58 -11.47 -5.29
CA LEU A 162 21.90 -12.52 -6.26
C LEU A 162 22.94 -13.51 -5.74
N ASN A 163 23.25 -13.49 -4.43
CA ASN A 163 24.33 -14.25 -3.79
C ASN A 163 25.71 -13.97 -4.39
N ILE A 164 25.95 -12.75 -4.87
CA ILE A 164 27.24 -12.29 -5.39
C ILE A 164 27.94 -11.52 -4.27
N GLY A 165 29.16 -11.91 -3.92
CA GLY A 165 30.02 -11.25 -2.92
C GLY A 165 31.36 -10.83 -3.50
N CYS A 166 32.13 -10.05 -2.74
CA CYS A 166 33.43 -9.57 -3.17
C CYS A 166 34.54 -10.57 -2.81
N ILE A 167 35.06 -11.29 -3.80
CA ILE A 167 36.06 -12.35 -3.62
C ILE A 167 37.29 -11.99 -4.43
N LEU A 168 38.43 -11.86 -3.74
CA LEU A 168 39.69 -11.46 -4.37
C LEU A 168 39.55 -10.16 -5.19
N SER A 169 38.79 -9.20 -4.63
CA SER A 169 38.49 -7.90 -5.27
C SER A 169 37.71 -7.99 -6.58
N ILE A 170 37.01 -9.10 -6.82
CA ILE A 170 36.09 -9.28 -7.94
C ILE A 170 34.75 -9.78 -7.40
N CYS A 171 33.64 -9.23 -7.90
CA CYS A 171 32.32 -9.73 -7.60
C CYS A 171 32.15 -11.13 -8.21
N SER A 172 31.95 -12.13 -7.36
CA SER A 172 31.79 -13.53 -7.75
C SER A 172 30.69 -14.15 -6.91
N ILE A 173 30.09 -15.24 -7.41
CA ILE A 173 29.14 -16.03 -6.63
C ILE A 173 29.84 -16.45 -5.34
N SER A 174 29.27 -16.07 -4.20
CA SER A 174 29.85 -16.37 -2.89
C SER A 174 29.80 -17.88 -2.65
N PRO A 175 30.94 -18.56 -2.46
CA PRO A 175 30.98 -19.97 -2.11
C PRO A 175 30.68 -20.09 -0.62
N THR A 176 29.45 -19.81 -0.21
CA THR A 176 29.05 -20.04 1.19
C THR A 176 27.63 -20.58 1.27
N THR A 177 27.60 -21.82 1.75
CA THR A 177 26.46 -22.54 2.33
C THR A 177 25.26 -22.71 1.42
N THR A 178 25.03 -23.96 1.02
CA THR A 178 23.71 -24.53 0.73
C THR A 178 22.72 -24.14 1.82
N ILE A 179 22.17 -22.94 1.74
CA ILE A 179 20.95 -22.57 2.43
C ILE A 179 19.86 -23.21 1.59
N SER A 180 19.21 -24.22 2.14
CA SER A 180 17.98 -24.79 1.58
C SER A 180 17.00 -23.63 1.34
N SER A 181 16.91 -23.18 0.10
CA SER A 181 15.90 -22.23 -0.35
C SER A 181 14.56 -22.94 -0.29
N THR A 182 13.89 -22.88 0.86
CA THR A 182 12.45 -23.05 0.88
C THR A 182 11.88 -21.87 0.11
N THR A 183 11.47 -22.13 -1.13
CA THR A 183 10.61 -21.25 -1.92
C THR A 183 9.39 -20.89 -1.09
N THR A 184 9.42 -19.75 -0.41
CA THR A 184 8.24 -19.11 0.14
C THR A 184 7.46 -18.54 -1.03
N THR A 185 6.60 -19.37 -1.62
CA THR A 185 5.46 -18.88 -2.38
C THR A 185 4.75 -17.85 -1.52
N ALA A 186 4.60 -16.62 -2.01
CA ALA A 186 3.80 -15.59 -1.37
C ALA A 186 2.37 -16.13 -1.18
N THR A 187 2.05 -16.55 0.04
CA THR A 187 0.72 -17.02 0.40
C THR A 187 -0.15 -15.81 0.62
N CYS A 188 -1.16 -15.61 -0.23
CA CYS A 188 -2.17 -14.58 -0.03
C CYS A 188 -2.80 -14.73 1.35
N THR A 189 -2.84 -13.64 2.12
CA THR A 189 -3.58 -13.54 3.37
C THR A 189 -5.04 -13.95 3.10
N THR A 190 -5.50 -14.97 3.82
CA THR A 190 -6.86 -15.49 3.64
C THR A 190 -7.84 -14.65 4.43
N LEU A 191 -8.82 -14.06 3.74
CA LEU A 191 -9.92 -13.33 4.38
C LEU A 191 -10.88 -14.29 5.12
N ILE A 192 -11.24 -13.95 6.36
CA ILE A 192 -12.27 -14.63 7.14
C ILE A 192 -13.42 -13.65 7.44
N ASN A 193 -14.47 -13.72 6.63
CA ASN A 193 -15.64 -12.83 6.73
C ASN A 193 -16.93 -13.56 7.12
N TYR A 194 -16.85 -14.88 7.39
CA TYR A 194 -17.94 -15.75 7.85
C TYR A 194 -19.13 -15.90 6.90
N ASN A 195 -19.21 -15.15 5.79
CA ASN A 195 -20.32 -15.22 4.84
C ASN A 195 -20.28 -16.49 3.99
N ASP A 196 -19.15 -17.19 3.95
CA ASP A 196 -18.92 -18.44 3.21
C ASP A 196 -19.00 -19.70 4.08
N ILE A 197 -19.56 -19.62 5.29
CA ILE A 197 -19.89 -20.80 6.09
C ILE A 197 -21.07 -21.54 5.44
N GLU A 198 -20.88 -22.81 5.09
CA GLU A 198 -21.95 -23.66 4.56
C GLU A 198 -23.05 -23.91 5.61
N ASN A 199 -24.32 -23.98 5.17
CA ASN A 199 -25.49 -24.22 6.01
C ASN A 199 -25.74 -23.15 7.10
N GLN A 200 -25.44 -21.89 6.80
CA GLN A 200 -25.82 -20.78 7.66
C GLN A 200 -27.34 -20.76 7.92
N THR A 201 -27.74 -20.66 9.19
CA THR A 201 -29.10 -20.26 9.52
C THR A 201 -29.27 -18.77 9.29
N ASN A 202 -30.52 -18.30 9.17
CA ASN A 202 -30.79 -16.87 9.01
C ASN A 202 -30.48 -16.04 10.27
N THR A 203 -30.07 -16.65 11.39
CA THR A 203 -29.92 -15.97 12.69
C THR A 203 -28.54 -16.11 13.32
N SER A 204 -28.12 -17.31 13.73
CA SER A 204 -26.82 -17.57 14.35
C SER A 204 -26.52 -19.08 14.38
N GLY A 205 -25.25 -19.44 14.56
CA GLY A 205 -24.86 -20.83 14.75
C GLY A 205 -23.37 -20.98 15.06
N ASP A 206 -22.97 -22.20 15.44
CA ASP A 206 -21.56 -22.50 15.71
C ASP A 206 -20.71 -22.36 14.44
N ILE A 207 -19.49 -21.82 14.58
CA ILE A 207 -18.52 -21.82 13.48
C ILE A 207 -17.97 -23.25 13.33
N PRO A 208 -18.09 -23.90 12.16
CA PRO A 208 -17.63 -25.27 11.99
C PRO A 208 -16.12 -25.41 12.21
N ASN A 209 -15.72 -26.44 12.95
CA ASN A 209 -14.31 -26.84 13.02
C ASN A 209 -13.81 -27.26 11.63
N GLY A 210 -12.68 -26.69 11.21
CA GLY A 210 -12.16 -26.82 9.86
C GLY A 210 -12.47 -25.62 8.95
N TYR A 211 -13.37 -24.70 9.35
CA TYR A 211 -13.58 -23.47 8.62
C TYR A 211 -12.27 -22.67 8.54
N LYS A 212 -11.82 -22.43 7.29
CA LYS A 212 -10.51 -21.83 6.97
C LYS A 212 -9.31 -22.57 7.60
N ASN A 213 -9.41 -23.89 7.72
CA ASN A 213 -8.38 -24.76 8.34
C ASN A 213 -8.11 -24.45 9.82
N LEU A 214 -9.06 -23.81 10.50
CA LEU A 214 -8.98 -23.46 11.91
C LEU A 214 -10.02 -24.23 12.73
N LEU A 215 -9.69 -24.49 13.98
CA LEU A 215 -10.58 -24.99 15.02
C LEU A 215 -11.07 -23.81 15.86
N TRP A 216 -12.35 -23.83 16.18
CA TRP A 216 -13.08 -22.73 16.81
C TRP A 216 -13.76 -23.23 18.08
N THR A 217 -13.36 -22.69 19.23
CA THR A 217 -13.95 -23.03 20.53
C THR A 217 -14.61 -21.79 21.12
N ASN A 218 -15.87 -21.94 21.55
CA ASN A 218 -16.72 -20.86 22.06
C ASN A 218 -16.94 -19.70 21.07
N ALA A 219 -16.86 -19.97 19.76
CA ALA A 219 -17.13 -18.99 18.72
C ALA A 219 -18.37 -19.38 17.93
N GLU A 220 -19.26 -18.42 17.72
CA GLU A 220 -20.46 -18.59 16.90
C GLU A 220 -20.55 -17.44 15.89
N TYR A 221 -21.12 -17.70 14.72
CA TYR A 221 -21.46 -16.64 13.78
C TYR A 221 -22.86 -16.09 14.12
N ILE A 222 -23.09 -14.81 13.86
CA ILE A 222 -24.40 -14.17 13.99
C ILE A 222 -24.74 -13.35 12.74
N ASN A 223 -25.94 -13.55 12.22
CA ASN A 223 -26.52 -12.72 11.17
C ASN A 223 -27.02 -11.41 11.77
N VAL A 224 -26.19 -10.38 11.71
CA VAL A 224 -26.47 -9.04 12.22
C VAL A 224 -27.75 -8.41 11.65
N SER A 225 -28.12 -8.74 10.40
CA SER A 225 -29.33 -8.19 9.77
C SER A 225 -30.62 -8.76 10.35
N SER A 226 -30.55 -9.97 10.92
CA SER A 226 -31.67 -10.64 11.58
C SER A 226 -31.89 -10.16 13.01
N THR A 227 -30.90 -9.49 13.60
CA THR A 227 -30.98 -9.00 14.99
C THR A 227 -31.89 -7.77 15.09
N PRO A 228 -32.53 -7.50 16.24
CA PRO A 228 -33.32 -6.28 16.44
C PRO A 228 -32.56 -5.01 16.07
N ILE A 229 -33.27 -3.96 15.61
CA ILE A 229 -32.65 -2.68 15.18
C ILE A 229 -31.83 -2.02 16.29
N ASP A 230 -32.23 -2.22 17.53
CA ASP A 230 -31.58 -1.70 18.72
C ASP A 230 -30.47 -2.62 19.25
N SER A 231 -30.25 -3.77 18.61
CA SER A 231 -29.22 -4.72 19.01
C SER A 231 -27.82 -4.16 18.85
N GLY A 232 -26.96 -4.46 19.81
CA GLY A 232 -25.56 -4.11 19.84
C GLY A 232 -24.77 -4.73 18.70
N TYR A 233 -25.23 -5.87 18.19
CA TYR A 233 -24.63 -6.57 17.06
C TYR A 233 -24.70 -5.80 15.75
N ARG A 234 -25.73 -4.96 15.57
CA ARG A 234 -25.85 -4.11 14.36
C ARG A 234 -24.74 -3.08 14.23
N SER A 235 -24.03 -2.82 15.32
CA SER A 235 -22.91 -1.89 15.29
C SER A 235 -21.62 -2.47 14.70
N ALA A 236 -21.53 -3.80 14.57
CA ALA A 236 -20.39 -4.48 13.95
C ALA A 236 -20.53 -4.66 12.43
N VAL A 237 -21.50 -3.98 11.80
CA VAL A 237 -21.85 -4.16 10.40
C VAL A 237 -21.31 -3.01 9.56
N SER A 238 -20.33 -3.34 8.75
CA SER A 238 -19.72 -2.45 7.76
C SER A 238 -19.77 -3.05 6.34
N ASN A 239 -19.69 -4.38 6.24
CA ASN A 239 -19.88 -5.17 5.00
C ASN A 239 -20.11 -6.66 5.34
N GLY A 240 -21.11 -7.30 4.73
CA GLY A 240 -21.53 -8.68 5.04
C GLY A 240 -22.61 -8.77 6.12
N VAL A 241 -23.26 -9.93 6.21
CA VAL A 241 -24.36 -10.18 7.17
C VAL A 241 -23.88 -10.95 8.39
N PHE A 242 -22.73 -11.61 8.32
CA PHE A 242 -22.25 -12.48 9.38
C PHE A 242 -20.97 -11.96 10.04
N VAL A 243 -20.95 -11.99 11.37
CA VAL A 243 -19.77 -11.70 12.19
C VAL A 243 -19.58 -12.82 13.22
N MET A 244 -18.37 -13.01 13.72
CA MET A 244 -18.12 -13.91 14.85
C MET A 244 -18.46 -13.19 16.14
N GLN A 245 -19.07 -13.91 17.08
CA GLN A 245 -19.21 -13.51 18.49
C GLN A 245 -18.76 -14.64 19.42
N ASN A 246 -18.52 -14.29 20.68
CA ASN A 246 -18.25 -15.28 21.72
C ASN A 246 -19.55 -15.91 22.23
N LYS A 247 -19.58 -17.25 22.21
CA LYS A 247 -20.70 -18.06 22.67
C LYS A 247 -20.78 -18.02 24.19
N ASN A 248 -21.98 -17.75 24.72
CA ASN A 248 -22.28 -17.77 26.15
C ASN A 248 -21.32 -16.94 27.02
N ASN A 249 -20.84 -15.79 26.53
CA ASN A 249 -19.89 -14.92 27.24
C ASN A 249 -18.53 -15.55 27.55
N ASN A 250 -18.20 -16.71 26.98
CA ASN A 250 -16.93 -17.39 27.24
C ASN A 250 -15.78 -16.77 26.44
N ASN A 251 -14.55 -17.09 26.82
CA ASN A 251 -13.36 -16.75 26.03
C ASN A 251 -13.33 -17.59 24.75
N ILE A 252 -12.92 -16.97 23.63
CA ILE A 252 -12.77 -17.65 22.34
C ILE A 252 -11.38 -18.24 22.25
N THR A 253 -11.28 -19.45 21.70
CA THR A 253 -10.00 -20.04 21.30
C THR A 253 -10.03 -20.42 19.83
N ILE A 254 -9.01 -20.00 19.10
CA ILE A 254 -8.76 -20.35 17.70
C ILE A 254 -7.47 -21.16 17.67
N SER A 255 -7.48 -22.32 17.03
CA SER A 255 -6.30 -23.18 16.96
C SER A 255 -6.23 -23.94 15.64
N THR A 256 -5.15 -24.67 15.38
CA THR A 256 -5.07 -25.60 14.25
C THR A 256 -5.13 -27.05 14.73
N ALA A 257 -5.72 -27.93 13.93
CA ALA A 257 -5.90 -29.33 14.32
C ALA A 257 -4.57 -30.11 14.44
N ASN A 258 -3.55 -29.71 13.68
CA ASN A 258 -2.29 -30.45 13.56
C ASN A 258 -1.08 -29.69 14.15
N GLY A 259 -1.31 -28.63 14.93
CA GLY A 259 -0.24 -27.75 15.40
C GLY A 259 0.46 -26.97 14.27
N THR A 260 -0.15 -26.91 13.08
CA THR A 260 0.30 -26.04 12.00
C THR A 260 0.20 -24.59 12.46
N ARG A 261 1.10 -23.75 11.99
CA ARG A 261 1.19 -22.37 12.46
C ARG A 261 0.39 -21.46 11.56
N PHE A 262 -0.20 -20.44 12.15
CA PHE A 262 -0.88 -19.37 11.45
C PHE A 262 -0.44 -18.02 12.03
N SER A 263 -0.71 -16.98 11.25
CA SER A 263 -0.53 -15.59 11.64
C SER A 263 -1.80 -14.83 11.27
N PHE A 264 -2.18 -13.85 12.09
CA PHE A 264 -3.14 -12.85 11.67
C PHE A 264 -2.41 -11.55 11.38
N ASP A 265 -2.66 -10.96 10.21
CA ASP A 265 -2.10 -9.66 9.85
C ASP A 265 -2.84 -8.52 10.57
N SER A 266 -4.18 -8.62 10.64
CA SER A 266 -4.99 -7.69 11.41
C SER A 266 -6.32 -8.30 11.89
N LEU A 267 -6.91 -7.66 12.91
CA LEU A 267 -8.20 -8.00 13.49
C LEU A 267 -9.07 -6.74 13.54
N LEU A 268 -10.39 -6.89 13.46
CA LEU A 268 -11.35 -5.82 13.73
C LEU A 268 -12.30 -6.26 14.85
N LEU A 269 -12.28 -5.55 15.98
CA LEU A 269 -13.06 -5.87 17.17
C LEU A 269 -14.12 -4.81 17.45
N TYR A 270 -15.31 -5.25 17.86
CA TYR A 270 -16.38 -4.39 18.37
C TYR A 270 -16.87 -4.93 19.71
N SER A 271 -17.29 -4.03 20.61
CA SER A 271 -18.13 -4.42 21.74
C SER A 271 -19.60 -4.26 21.37
N ALA A 272 -20.41 -5.29 21.64
CA ALA A 272 -21.85 -5.21 21.37
C ALA A 272 -22.55 -4.25 22.34
N TRP A 273 -22.15 -4.21 23.61
CA TRP A 273 -22.93 -3.54 24.67
C TRP A 273 -22.11 -2.64 25.62
N TYR A 274 -20.80 -2.54 25.38
CA TYR A 274 -19.85 -1.91 26.31
C TYR A 274 -19.14 -0.73 25.66
N ASP A 275 -18.97 0.37 26.40
CA ASP A 275 -18.22 1.55 25.94
C ASP A 275 -16.71 1.41 26.14
N SER A 276 -16.28 0.41 26.92
CA SER A 276 -14.86 0.14 27.20
C SER A 276 -14.60 -1.33 27.53
N LEU A 277 -14.93 -2.25 26.61
CA LEU A 277 -14.66 -3.67 26.83
C LEU A 277 -13.17 -3.97 26.62
N SER A 278 -12.51 -4.55 27.61
CA SER A 278 -11.11 -4.95 27.56
C SER A 278 -10.98 -6.40 27.11
N VAL A 279 -10.41 -6.58 25.92
CA VAL A 279 -10.13 -7.88 25.28
C VAL A 279 -8.62 -8.10 25.27
N ARG A 280 -8.16 -9.15 25.95
CA ARG A 280 -6.78 -9.60 25.93
C ARG A 280 -6.63 -10.71 24.89
N VAL A 281 -5.82 -10.46 23.86
CA VAL A 281 -5.45 -11.45 22.85
C VAL A 281 -4.16 -12.12 23.30
N VAL A 282 -4.16 -13.44 23.45
CA VAL A 282 -2.98 -14.22 23.87
C VAL A 282 -2.67 -15.24 22.79
N THR A 283 -1.38 -15.40 22.47
CA THR A 283 -0.93 -16.42 21.53
C THR A 283 -0.09 -17.48 22.23
N TYR A 284 -0.18 -18.70 21.70
CA TYR A 284 0.59 -19.84 22.16
C TYR A 284 1.24 -20.55 20.98
N ARG A 285 2.33 -21.26 21.30
CA ARG A 285 2.99 -22.23 20.43
C ARG A 285 3.26 -23.50 21.23
N THR A 286 2.73 -24.62 20.78
CA THR A 286 2.87 -25.94 21.40
C THR A 286 2.47 -25.92 22.88
N GLY A 287 1.40 -25.18 23.20
CA GLY A 287 0.91 -24.97 24.56
C GLY A 287 1.73 -23.98 25.42
N GLN A 288 2.84 -23.45 24.91
CA GLN A 288 3.65 -22.42 25.60
C GLN A 288 3.19 -21.03 25.20
N PHE A 289 3.08 -20.13 26.17
CA PHE A 289 2.79 -18.71 25.92
C PHE A 289 3.87 -18.09 25.01
N THR A 290 3.45 -17.34 24.00
CA THR A 290 4.37 -16.60 23.11
C THR A 290 4.25 -15.09 23.26
N SER A 291 3.04 -14.54 23.22
CA SER A 291 2.81 -13.09 23.31
C SER A 291 1.39 -12.78 23.76
N SER A 292 1.15 -11.55 24.19
CA SER A 292 -0.21 -11.05 24.41
C SER A 292 -0.32 -9.54 24.19
N GLY A 293 -1.50 -9.07 23.84
CA GLY A 293 -1.87 -7.66 23.81
C GLY A 293 -3.25 -7.45 24.43
N THR A 294 -3.45 -6.33 25.13
CA THR A 294 -4.75 -5.96 25.70
C THR A 294 -5.29 -4.73 24.99
N PHE A 295 -6.54 -4.82 24.56
CA PHE A 295 -7.21 -3.83 23.74
C PHE A 295 -8.53 -3.42 24.36
N THR A 296 -8.87 -2.13 24.27
CA THR A 296 -10.14 -1.61 24.80
C THR A 296 -11.03 -1.21 23.63
N THR A 297 -12.10 -1.96 23.39
CA THR A 297 -13.08 -1.67 22.35
C THR A 297 -14.14 -0.69 22.86
N LYS A 298 -14.80 0.00 21.92
CA LYS A 298 -15.93 0.89 22.24
C LYS A 298 -17.17 0.47 21.45
N PHE A 299 -18.34 0.70 22.02
CA PHE A 299 -19.60 0.47 21.34
C PHE A 299 -19.67 1.29 20.05
N ARG A 300 -20.08 0.65 18.93
CA ARG A 300 -20.18 1.27 17.59
C ARG A 300 -18.88 1.75 16.94
N ILE A 301 -17.72 1.53 17.56
CA ILE A 301 -16.45 1.93 16.99
C ILE A 301 -15.59 0.67 16.85
N GLY A 302 -15.38 0.24 15.60
CA GLY A 302 -14.50 -0.87 15.28
C GLY A 302 -13.06 -0.53 15.64
N LEU A 303 -12.43 -1.35 16.48
CA LEU A 303 -11.02 -1.24 16.80
C LEU A 303 -10.24 -2.17 15.88
N ARG A 304 -9.49 -1.58 14.93
CA ARG A 304 -8.54 -2.31 14.10
C ARG A 304 -7.25 -2.54 14.89
N ILE A 305 -6.77 -3.78 14.89
CA ILE A 305 -5.53 -4.19 15.55
C ILE A 305 -4.59 -4.71 14.47
N SER A 306 -3.48 -4.01 14.23
CA SER A 306 -2.35 -4.54 13.47
C SER A 306 -1.60 -5.56 14.31
N CYS A 307 -1.53 -6.78 13.84
CA CYS A 307 -1.24 -7.94 14.66
C CYS A 307 0.23 -8.37 14.60
N ASN A 308 1.12 -7.42 14.91
CA ASN A 308 2.57 -7.63 14.87
C ASN A 308 3.04 -8.73 15.86
N PHE A 309 2.26 -9.00 16.92
CA PHE A 309 2.55 -10.02 17.92
C PHE A 309 1.80 -11.35 17.68
N CYS A 310 0.89 -11.41 16.68
CA CYS A 310 0.06 -12.58 16.39
C CYS A 310 0.65 -13.44 15.28
N THR A 311 1.95 -13.68 15.31
CA THR A 311 2.66 -14.35 14.24
C THR A 311 3.14 -15.73 14.68
N ASN A 312 3.07 -16.70 13.75
CA ASN A 312 3.72 -18.00 13.92
C ASN A 312 3.24 -18.75 15.19
N SER A 313 1.94 -18.65 15.50
CA SER A 313 1.26 -19.31 16.62
C SER A 313 0.45 -20.51 16.13
N ASP A 314 0.21 -21.50 16.98
CA ASP A 314 -0.74 -22.59 16.68
C ASP A 314 -2.07 -22.46 17.43
N THR A 315 -2.11 -21.58 18.44
CA THR A 315 -3.30 -21.29 19.23
C THR A 315 -3.35 -19.80 19.58
N MET A 316 -4.55 -19.22 19.55
CA MET A 316 -4.83 -17.85 19.97
C MET A 316 -6.10 -17.82 20.82
N THR A 317 -6.06 -17.13 21.96
CA THR A 317 -7.21 -16.94 22.84
C THR A 317 -7.59 -15.46 22.92
N PHE A 318 -8.90 -15.21 22.99
CA PHE A 318 -9.48 -13.89 23.20
C PHE A 318 -10.18 -13.90 24.55
N GLU A 319 -9.60 -13.19 25.50
CA GLU A 319 -9.99 -13.21 26.90
C GLU A 319 -10.65 -11.89 27.27
N ILE A 320 -11.88 -11.97 27.73
CA ILE A 320 -12.62 -10.78 28.17
C ILE A 320 -12.29 -10.56 29.64
N THR A 321 -11.72 -9.40 29.96
CA THR A 321 -11.18 -9.17 31.30
C THR A 321 -12.02 -8.21 32.13
N ASN A 322 -12.53 -7.11 31.54
CA ASN A 322 -13.33 -6.09 32.21
C ASN A 322 -14.10 -5.22 31.18
N GLY A 323 -15.10 -4.46 31.61
CA GLY A 323 -15.63 -3.36 30.81
C GLY A 323 -16.70 -2.52 31.50
N ILE A 324 -16.94 -1.31 30.99
CA ILE A 324 -18.06 -0.44 31.42
C ILE A 324 -19.23 -0.62 30.46
N MET A 325 -20.37 -1.06 30.99
CA MET A 325 -21.61 -1.18 30.21
C MET A 325 -22.07 0.17 29.69
N ASN A 326 -22.63 0.20 28.48
CA ASN A 326 -23.27 1.38 27.96
C ASN A 326 -24.62 1.59 28.67
N ASN A 327 -24.78 2.73 29.36
CA ASN A 327 -25.95 3.06 30.20
C ASN A 327 -27.29 3.13 29.43
N SER A 328 -27.27 3.11 28.10
CA SER A 328 -28.48 3.16 27.27
C SER A 328 -29.15 1.81 27.04
N ARG A 329 -28.63 0.71 27.61
CA ARG A 329 -29.08 -0.66 27.33
C ARG A 329 -29.34 -1.50 28.58
N THR A 330 -30.26 -2.46 28.45
CA THR A 330 -30.75 -3.34 29.53
C THR A 330 -30.17 -4.76 29.48
N GLN A 331 -29.40 -5.12 28.45
CA GLN A 331 -28.76 -6.44 28.34
C GLN A 331 -27.33 -6.41 28.89
N ASN A 332 -27.03 -7.32 29.83
CA ASN A 332 -25.74 -7.45 30.52
C ASN A 332 -24.96 -8.68 30.06
N THR A 333 -24.60 -8.72 28.77
CA THR A 333 -23.77 -9.80 28.22
C THR A 333 -22.44 -9.25 27.74
N THR A 334 -21.34 -9.84 28.19
CA THR A 334 -19.97 -9.47 27.79
C THR A 334 -19.64 -10.06 26.41
N GLN A 335 -20.38 -9.61 25.39
CA GLN A 335 -20.18 -10.07 24.03
C GLN A 335 -19.33 -9.09 23.22
N PHE A 336 -18.32 -9.63 22.53
CA PHE A 336 -17.55 -8.92 21.53
C PHE A 336 -17.74 -9.58 20.17
N LEU A 337 -17.57 -8.77 19.13
CA LEU A 337 -17.73 -9.17 17.76
C LEU A 337 -16.37 -9.04 17.09
N MET A 338 -16.02 -10.02 16.28
CA MET A 338 -14.76 -10.00 15.54
C MET A 338 -15.05 -10.24 14.07
N LYS A 339 -14.38 -9.43 13.25
CA LYS A 339 -14.20 -9.65 11.82
C LYS A 339 -12.71 -9.67 11.54
N LEU A 340 -12.26 -10.56 10.68
CA LEU A 340 -10.91 -10.47 10.11
C LEU A 340 -11.10 -9.68 8.83
N PRO A 341 -10.80 -8.37 8.81
CA PRO A 341 -11.07 -7.57 7.64
C PRO A 341 -10.15 -8.06 6.51
N PRO A 342 -10.56 -7.94 5.24
CA PRO A 342 -9.56 -7.90 4.19
C PRO A 342 -8.73 -6.66 4.45
N PHE A 343 -7.53 -6.68 3.89
CA PHE A 343 -6.82 -5.45 3.66
C PHE A 343 -7.76 -4.49 2.89
N ASP A 344 -8.32 -3.52 3.60
CA ASP A 344 -9.29 -2.46 3.25
C ASP A 344 -10.34 -2.73 2.15
N ALA A 345 -11.54 -3.19 2.56
CA ALA A 345 -12.77 -3.06 1.77
C ALA A 345 -14.03 -3.04 2.68
N GLU A 346 -14.19 -1.98 3.47
CA GLU A 346 -15.45 -1.66 4.17
C GLU A 346 -16.14 -0.45 3.54
N LEU A 347 -17.33 -0.65 2.92
CA LEU A 347 -18.57 0.14 3.07
C LEU A 347 -19.55 -0.01 1.88
N ASN A 348 -20.70 -0.64 2.18
CA ASN A 348 -22.02 -0.63 1.51
C ASN A 348 -22.21 -1.07 0.04
N SER A 349 -22.85 -2.23 -0.07
CA SER A 349 -23.59 -2.72 -1.23
C SER A 349 -24.58 -1.69 -1.78
N LYS A 350 -24.44 -1.40 -3.09
CA LYS A 350 -25.26 -0.57 -3.99
C LYS A 350 -24.79 0.86 -4.28
N SER A 351 -23.70 1.33 -3.68
CA SER A 351 -23.05 2.60 -4.07
C SER A 351 -21.53 2.47 -4.05
N ASN A 352 -21.00 1.47 -4.74
CA ASN A 352 -19.60 1.02 -4.59
C ASN A 352 -18.53 1.94 -5.21
N GLY A 353 -18.87 3.15 -5.68
CA GLY A 353 -17.90 4.22 -5.90
C GLY A 353 -17.50 4.99 -4.63
N VAL A 354 -18.15 4.68 -3.49
CA VAL A 354 -17.94 5.35 -2.20
C VAL A 354 -16.68 4.86 -1.47
N ILE A 355 -16.06 3.73 -1.86
CA ILE A 355 -14.86 3.20 -1.18
C ILE A 355 -13.69 4.20 -1.20
N PHE A 356 -13.58 5.03 -2.24
CA PHE A 356 -12.52 6.06 -2.35
C PHE A 356 -12.93 7.42 -1.81
N MET A 357 -14.21 7.60 -1.49
CA MET A 357 -14.74 8.81 -0.87
C MET A 357 -15.38 8.50 0.47
N ASP A 358 -14.85 7.48 1.15
CA ASP A 358 -15.02 7.41 2.59
C ASP A 358 -14.31 8.63 3.20
N GLY A 359 -14.71 9.02 4.40
CA GLY A 359 -14.09 10.17 5.06
C GLY A 359 -12.58 10.01 5.29
N THR A 360 -11.98 8.85 5.04
CA THR A 360 -10.56 8.57 5.26
C THR A 360 -9.68 9.13 4.15
N TYR A 361 -10.02 8.91 2.88
CA TYR A 361 -9.32 9.56 1.76
C TYR A 361 -9.43 11.09 1.84
N LEU A 362 -10.60 11.62 2.24
CA LEU A 362 -10.80 13.06 2.39
C LEU A 362 -9.95 13.70 3.50
N LYS A 363 -9.43 12.92 4.46
CA LYS A 363 -8.47 13.41 5.45
C LYS A 363 -7.15 13.85 4.84
N VAL A 364 -6.77 13.31 3.67
CA VAL A 364 -5.59 13.78 2.91
C VAL A 364 -5.68 15.29 2.70
N PHE A 365 -6.87 15.80 2.42
CA PHE A 365 -7.14 17.21 2.13
C PHE A 365 -7.75 17.99 3.28
N ALA A 366 -8.00 17.34 4.43
CA ALA A 366 -8.81 17.87 5.52
C ALA A 366 -10.19 18.40 5.07
N ILE A 367 -10.82 17.71 4.11
CA ILE A 367 -12.14 18.07 3.60
C ILE A 367 -13.22 17.36 4.45
N PRO A 368 -14.24 18.07 4.94
CA PRO A 368 -15.37 17.43 5.59
C PRO A 368 -16.18 16.58 4.61
N ILE A 369 -16.59 15.38 5.01
CA ILE A 369 -17.33 14.45 4.15
C ILE A 369 -18.66 15.06 3.64
N GLU A 370 -19.27 15.94 4.42
CA GLU A 370 -20.52 16.63 4.08
C GLU A 370 -20.42 17.60 2.90
N THR A 371 -19.21 18.02 2.51
CA THR A 371 -19.00 18.89 1.34
C THR A 371 -18.71 18.09 0.08
N VAL A 372 -18.80 16.77 0.13
CA VAL A 372 -18.47 15.87 -0.96
C VAL A 372 -19.70 15.08 -1.39
N HIS A 373 -19.96 15.09 -2.69
CA HIS A 373 -21.15 14.52 -3.29
C HIS A 373 -20.79 13.62 -4.47
N LEU A 374 -21.59 12.58 -4.67
CA LEU A 374 -21.56 11.76 -5.87
C LEU A 374 -22.76 12.11 -6.74
N PHE A 375 -22.52 12.24 -8.04
CA PHE A 375 -23.58 12.32 -9.04
C PHE A 375 -23.28 11.31 -10.15
N ARG A 376 -24.26 11.06 -11.01
CA ARG A 376 -24.09 10.17 -12.15
C ARG A 376 -24.61 10.85 -13.40
N ASP A 377 -23.69 11.27 -14.25
CA ASP A 377 -23.98 11.88 -15.54
C ASP A 377 -23.41 10.99 -16.65
N ILE A 378 -24.31 10.47 -17.49
CA ILE A 378 -23.99 9.55 -18.58
C ILE A 378 -23.77 10.25 -19.92
N GLU A 379 -24.14 11.53 -20.03
CA GLU A 379 -24.16 12.27 -21.29
C GLU A 379 -22.91 13.14 -21.44
N SER A 380 -22.47 13.80 -20.36
CA SER A 380 -21.33 14.72 -20.44
C SER A 380 -19.97 14.04 -20.26
N ALA A 381 -18.90 14.77 -20.60
CA ALA A 381 -17.52 14.39 -20.31
C ALA A 381 -17.03 14.86 -18.92
N ARG A 382 -17.95 15.27 -18.03
CA ARG A 382 -17.60 15.86 -16.73
C ARG A 382 -17.20 14.77 -15.73
N ILE A 383 -15.94 14.80 -15.29
CA ILE A 383 -15.37 13.87 -14.30
C ILE A 383 -15.76 14.31 -12.88
N ALA A 384 -15.60 15.59 -12.59
CA ALA A 384 -15.99 16.22 -11.34
C ALA A 384 -16.31 17.70 -11.59
N PHE A 385 -16.85 18.36 -10.57
CA PHE A 385 -16.92 19.81 -10.53
C PHE A 385 -16.96 20.32 -9.09
N ASN A 386 -16.49 21.56 -8.90
CA ASN A 386 -16.63 22.31 -7.67
C ASN A 386 -17.75 23.35 -7.79
N SER A 387 -18.65 23.39 -6.80
CA SER A 387 -19.65 24.43 -6.66
C SER A 387 -19.57 25.03 -5.26
N ASN A 388 -18.94 26.21 -5.15
CA ASN A 388 -18.79 26.97 -3.91
C ASN A 388 -18.21 26.16 -2.73
N GLY A 389 -17.16 25.37 -2.97
CA GLY A 389 -16.53 24.54 -1.94
C GLY A 389 -17.13 23.15 -1.79
N SER A 390 -18.27 22.88 -2.43
CA SER A 390 -18.83 21.54 -2.50
C SER A 390 -18.31 20.80 -3.73
N LEU A 391 -17.73 19.62 -3.52
CA LEU A 391 -17.11 18.82 -4.56
C LEU A 391 -18.07 17.73 -5.03
N PHE A 392 -18.28 17.64 -6.34
CA PHE A 392 -19.17 16.66 -6.96
C PHE A 392 -18.36 15.77 -7.89
N TYR A 393 -18.40 14.45 -7.66
CA TYR A 393 -17.66 13.49 -8.47
C TYR A 393 -18.63 12.61 -9.26
N ASN A 394 -18.34 12.40 -10.54
CA ASN A 394 -19.18 11.59 -11.41
C ASN A 394 -18.84 10.10 -11.24
N LEU A 395 -19.80 9.36 -10.70
CA LEU A 395 -19.70 7.92 -10.45
C LEU A 395 -19.41 7.13 -11.74
N ARG A 396 -19.82 7.62 -12.91
CA ARG A 396 -19.59 6.93 -14.18
C ARG A 396 -18.11 6.66 -14.45
N TYR A 397 -17.23 7.60 -14.13
CA TYR A 397 -15.80 7.45 -14.41
C TYR A 397 -15.15 6.40 -13.54
N PHE A 398 -15.57 6.31 -12.28
CA PHE A 398 -15.20 5.20 -11.41
C PHE A 398 -15.67 3.86 -12.00
N GLU A 399 -16.95 3.80 -12.39
CA GLU A 399 -17.58 2.61 -12.95
C GLU A 399 -16.89 2.12 -14.23
N GLN A 400 -16.48 3.04 -15.11
CA GLN A 400 -15.88 2.70 -16.40
C GLN A 400 -14.41 2.30 -16.31
N VAL A 401 -13.64 2.99 -15.46
CA VAL A 401 -12.18 2.85 -15.48
C VAL A 401 -11.68 1.82 -14.48
N TYR A 402 -12.38 1.64 -13.35
CA TYR A 402 -11.83 0.90 -12.21
C TYR A 402 -12.73 -0.22 -11.69
N TRP A 403 -14.01 -0.25 -12.07
CA TRP A 403 -14.96 -1.21 -11.49
C TRP A 403 -14.63 -2.66 -11.84
N ASP A 404 -14.34 -2.94 -13.10
CA ASP A 404 -14.02 -4.31 -13.53
C ASP A 404 -12.70 -4.80 -12.94
N ASP A 405 -11.75 -3.91 -12.76
CA ASP A 405 -10.46 -4.15 -12.10
C ASP A 405 -10.63 -4.38 -10.59
N LEU A 406 -11.57 -3.69 -9.93
CA LEU A 406 -11.87 -3.84 -8.50
C LEU A 406 -12.75 -5.05 -8.18
N LYS A 407 -13.54 -5.57 -9.11
CA LYS A 407 -14.45 -6.72 -8.86
C LYS A 407 -13.71 -7.96 -8.30
N PRO A 408 -12.59 -8.42 -8.87
CA PRO A 408 -11.82 -9.53 -8.31
C PRO A 408 -11.36 -9.25 -6.88
N PHE A 409 -10.92 -8.03 -6.58
CA PHE A 409 -10.51 -7.62 -5.24
C PHE A 409 -11.66 -7.71 -4.23
N LEU A 410 -12.83 -7.16 -4.58
CA LEU A 410 -14.03 -7.24 -3.73
C LEU A 410 -14.50 -8.68 -3.49
N ASN A 411 -14.13 -9.60 -4.39
CA ASN A 411 -14.40 -11.04 -4.28
C ASN A 411 -13.26 -11.83 -3.63
N GLY A 412 -12.24 -11.18 -3.07
CA GLY A 412 -11.14 -11.81 -2.33
C GLY A 412 -9.99 -12.34 -3.21
N ASN A 413 -9.87 -11.89 -4.46
CA ASN A 413 -8.76 -12.24 -5.35
C ASN A 413 -7.70 -11.12 -5.35
N CYS A 414 -6.61 -11.32 -4.63
CA CYS A 414 -5.69 -10.25 -4.19
C CYS A 414 -4.42 -10.06 -5.06
N SER A 415 -4.21 -10.84 -6.12
CA SER A 415 -2.93 -10.83 -6.84
C SER A 415 -2.72 -9.60 -7.73
N SER A 416 -3.78 -8.89 -8.11
CA SER A 416 -3.75 -7.68 -8.96
C SER A 416 -4.23 -6.41 -8.26
N SER A 417 -4.72 -6.50 -7.02
CA SER A 417 -5.57 -5.48 -6.39
C SER A 417 -4.81 -4.25 -5.88
N ILE A 418 -3.57 -4.43 -5.47
CA ILE A 418 -2.77 -3.39 -4.80
C ILE A 418 -2.46 -2.24 -5.77
N GLU A 419 -2.01 -2.57 -6.99
CA GLU A 419 -1.69 -1.55 -8.00
C GLU A 419 -2.95 -0.83 -8.50
N ILE A 420 -4.09 -1.52 -8.55
CA ILE A 420 -5.38 -0.92 -8.92
C ILE A 420 -5.79 0.13 -7.88
N VAL A 421 -5.68 -0.19 -6.59
CA VAL A 421 -5.98 0.77 -5.50
C VAL A 421 -5.06 1.98 -5.57
N ARG A 422 -3.75 1.77 -5.79
CA ARG A 422 -2.79 2.89 -5.94
C ARG A 422 -3.14 3.80 -7.11
N ARG A 423 -3.38 3.23 -8.31
CA ARG A 423 -3.77 3.99 -9.51
C ARG A 423 -5.04 4.81 -9.28
N LEU A 424 -5.99 4.23 -8.57
CA LEU A 424 -7.26 4.86 -8.25
C LEU A 424 -7.13 6.01 -7.26
N ILE A 425 -6.34 5.85 -6.18
CA ILE A 425 -6.00 6.94 -5.26
C ILE A 425 -5.34 8.07 -6.01
N ASN A 426 -4.34 7.77 -6.85
CA ASN A 426 -3.61 8.78 -7.61
C ASN A 426 -4.51 9.56 -8.58
N PHE A 427 -5.44 8.86 -9.24
CA PHE A 427 -6.40 9.49 -10.13
C PHE A 427 -7.31 10.46 -9.38
N TYR A 428 -7.99 10.00 -8.32
CA TYR A 428 -8.90 10.86 -7.57
C TYR A 428 -8.16 11.96 -6.83
N TYR A 429 -6.92 11.73 -6.40
CA TYR A 429 -6.06 12.76 -5.81
C TYR A 429 -5.90 13.95 -6.76
N MET A 430 -5.53 13.70 -8.01
CA MET A 430 -5.39 14.78 -8.99
C MET A 430 -6.73 15.45 -9.31
N VAL A 431 -7.83 14.69 -9.39
CA VAL A 431 -9.17 15.24 -9.57
C VAL A 431 -9.55 16.15 -8.39
N THR A 432 -9.35 15.71 -7.14
CA THR A 432 -9.63 16.52 -5.96
C THR A 432 -8.78 17.79 -5.94
N CYS A 433 -7.48 17.71 -6.26
CA CYS A 433 -6.62 18.89 -6.38
C CYS A 433 -7.12 19.87 -7.44
N HIS A 434 -7.56 19.36 -8.61
CA HIS A 434 -8.14 20.16 -9.68
C HIS A 434 -9.37 20.92 -9.18
N GLU A 435 -10.32 20.21 -8.57
CA GLU A 435 -11.54 20.82 -8.08
C GLU A 435 -11.29 21.79 -6.93
N LEU A 436 -10.37 21.49 -6.01
CA LEU A 436 -9.99 22.43 -4.95
C LEU A 436 -9.34 23.71 -5.48
N SER A 437 -8.68 23.65 -6.63
CA SER A 437 -8.06 24.82 -7.26
C SER A 437 -9.11 25.79 -7.81
N HIS A 438 -10.29 25.29 -8.17
CA HIS A 438 -11.48 26.12 -8.44
C HIS A 438 -11.99 26.89 -7.21
N ASN A 439 -11.52 26.51 -6.02
CA ASN A 439 -11.36 27.36 -4.81
C ASN A 439 -10.99 28.82 -5.08
N ILE A 440 -10.07 29.02 -6.01
CA ILE A 440 -9.29 30.24 -6.05
C ILE A 440 -9.25 30.84 -7.45
N ASP A 441 -9.19 30.02 -8.50
CA ASP A 441 -9.34 30.45 -9.88
C ASP A 441 -10.37 29.58 -10.62
N SER A 442 -11.37 30.21 -11.23
CA SER A 442 -12.41 29.49 -11.99
C SER A 442 -12.00 29.15 -13.44
N ASN A 443 -11.02 29.85 -14.00
CA ASN A 443 -10.60 29.71 -15.40
C ASN A 443 -9.36 28.81 -15.51
N HIS A 444 -9.34 27.86 -16.44
CA HIS A 444 -8.19 26.96 -16.69
C HIS A 444 -7.02 27.65 -17.44
N ASP A 445 -6.55 28.77 -16.93
CA ASP A 445 -5.37 29.49 -17.44
C ASP A 445 -4.08 29.10 -16.70
N LEU A 446 -2.97 29.80 -16.99
CA LEU A 446 -1.67 29.55 -16.37
C LEU A 446 -1.71 29.74 -14.83
N ASN A 447 -2.54 30.64 -14.32
CA ASN A 447 -2.68 30.84 -12.87
C ASN A 447 -3.34 29.63 -12.23
N PHE A 448 -4.41 29.11 -12.84
CA PHE A 448 -5.05 27.88 -12.37
C PHE A 448 -4.09 26.70 -12.36
N ILE A 449 -3.31 26.52 -13.43
CA ILE A 449 -2.31 25.44 -13.50
C ILE A 449 -1.30 25.61 -12.35
N ASN A 450 -0.71 26.79 -12.18
CA ASN A 450 0.22 27.07 -11.07
C ASN A 450 -0.39 26.79 -9.69
N ARG A 451 -1.71 27.01 -9.50
CA ARG A 451 -2.40 26.70 -8.24
C ARG A 451 -2.64 25.21 -8.06
N LEU A 452 -3.07 24.52 -9.12
CA LEU A 452 -3.22 23.07 -9.13
C LEU A 452 -1.93 22.38 -8.72
N GLU A 453 -0.79 22.81 -9.26
CA GLU A 453 0.53 22.32 -8.89
C GLU A 453 0.78 22.46 -7.38
N ARG A 454 0.59 23.67 -6.84
CA ARG A 454 0.80 23.95 -5.42
C ARG A 454 -0.15 23.17 -4.52
N VAL A 455 -1.42 23.06 -4.90
CA VAL A 455 -2.42 22.29 -4.15
C VAL A 455 -2.04 20.81 -4.15
N SER A 456 -1.64 20.25 -5.30
CA SER A 456 -1.19 18.87 -5.37
C SER A 456 -0.01 18.62 -4.43
N ALA A 457 1.11 19.29 -4.63
CA ALA A 457 2.29 19.07 -3.80
C ALA A 457 2.08 19.22 -2.31
N ARG A 458 1.28 20.22 -1.90
CA ARG A 458 0.94 20.42 -0.49
C ARG A 458 0.35 19.17 0.17
N PHE A 459 -0.40 18.37 -0.60
CA PHE A 459 -1.09 17.18 -0.12
C PHE A 459 -0.42 15.86 -0.54
N MET A 460 0.75 15.92 -1.18
CA MET A 460 1.43 14.75 -1.74
C MET A 460 1.90 13.79 -0.65
N ASP A 461 2.54 14.30 0.40
CA ASP A 461 3.03 13.46 1.50
C ASP A 461 1.88 12.82 2.27
N GLN A 462 0.76 13.53 2.47
CA GLN A 462 -0.44 12.95 3.10
C GLN A 462 -1.06 11.87 2.23
N ARG A 463 -1.06 12.04 0.90
CA ARG A 463 -1.48 11.00 -0.04
C ARG A 463 -0.57 9.79 0.07
N ASP A 464 0.74 9.97 0.07
CA ASP A 464 1.70 8.84 0.12
C ASP A 464 1.66 8.13 1.47
N SER A 465 1.49 8.87 2.56
CA SER A 465 1.18 8.33 3.88
C SER A 465 -0.12 7.52 3.87
N PHE A 466 -1.20 8.06 3.29
CA PHE A 466 -2.48 7.36 3.15
C PHE A 466 -2.35 6.09 2.31
N ILE A 467 -1.65 6.16 1.18
CA ILE A 467 -1.29 5.00 0.36
C ILE A 467 -0.57 4.00 1.26
N SER A 468 0.52 4.34 1.94
CA SER A 468 1.29 3.40 2.78
C SER A 468 0.47 2.69 3.88
N THR A 469 -0.63 3.28 4.36
CA THR A 469 -1.55 2.59 5.30
C THR A 469 -2.15 1.34 4.69
N PHE A 470 -2.14 1.22 3.36
CA PHE A 470 -2.56 0.04 2.65
C PHE A 470 -1.48 -1.04 2.48
N GLY A 471 -0.39 -0.99 3.27
CA GLY A 471 0.62 -2.04 3.30
C GLY A 471 1.55 -2.05 2.08
N PHE A 472 1.66 -0.93 1.35
CA PHE A 472 2.69 -0.79 0.32
C PHE A 472 4.05 -0.60 1.01
N GLN A 473 4.92 -1.59 0.89
CA GLN A 473 6.37 -1.43 1.09
C GLN A 473 7.08 -1.52 -0.25
#